data_AF-A0A8S3ZC37-F1
#
_entry.id   AF-A0A8S3ZC37-F1
#
_cell.length_a   1.000
_cell.length_b   1.000
_cell.length_c   1.000
_cell.angle_alpha   90.00
_cell.angle_beta   90.00
_cell.angle_gamma   90.00
#
_symmetry.space_group_name_H-M   'P 1'
#
loop_
_entity.id
_entity.type
_entity.pdbx_description
1 polymer ?
#
loop_
_entity_poly.entity_id
_entity_poly.type
_entity_poly.pdbx_seq_one_letter_code
_entity_poly.pdbx_strand_id
1 'polypeptide(L)'
;MSNKRPAEESASSAAGAPAAKKIAVPYDSLQLGKIYSLEELDLKVLVFQNRKLAERIEQRKKAETELKKRIEQLENRQRTDDAVLMIVNRYWNQLDEDVRVLLQRFDAETSDETETKNESSELTSFLTLLSTWDKQELEEKLGQRVEFSKRAIGKLLQAFDRMLQRNEKLHHAIEDK
;
A
#
# COMPACT_ATOMS: atom_id res chain seq x y z
N MET A 1 15.03 9.33 57.50
CA MET A 1 15.44 9.09 56.11
C MET A 1 14.19 8.95 55.27
N SER A 2 13.77 10.05 54.66
CA SER A 2 12.61 10.09 53.74
C SER A 2 13.05 10.96 52.57
N ASN A 3 13.30 10.33 51.42
CA ASN A 3 13.83 10.99 50.24
C ASN A 3 12.81 11.98 49.66
N LYS A 4 13.13 13.28 49.74
CA LYS A 4 12.59 14.33 48.85
C LYS A 4 13.29 14.22 47.49
N ARG A 5 12.53 14.22 46.39
CA ARG A 5 13.03 14.63 45.06
C ARG A 5 12.40 15.98 44.71
N PRO A 6 13.18 16.97 44.26
CA PRO A 6 12.67 18.28 43.86
C PRO A 6 12.07 18.21 42.44
N ALA A 7 11.07 19.05 42.20
CA ALA A 7 10.52 19.31 40.87
C ALA A 7 11.49 20.23 40.11
N GLU A 8 11.86 19.86 38.89
CA GLU A 8 12.48 20.80 37.96
C GLU A 8 11.39 21.60 37.24
N GLU A 9 11.38 22.90 37.49
CA GLU A 9 10.78 23.88 36.60
C GLU A 9 11.63 23.97 35.33
N SER A 10 11.07 23.61 34.20
CA SER A 10 11.48 24.14 32.91
C SER A 10 10.28 24.81 32.27
N ALA A 11 10.18 26.11 32.52
CA ALA A 11 9.31 27.00 31.82
C ALA A 11 9.74 27.07 30.34
N SER A 12 8.89 26.58 29.44
CA SER A 12 8.82 27.12 28.08
C SER A 12 7.36 27.35 27.74
N SER A 13 6.99 28.60 27.90
CA SER A 13 5.73 29.19 27.47
C SER A 13 5.64 29.22 25.95
N ALA A 14 4.65 28.52 25.38
CA ALA A 14 4.14 28.84 24.06
C ALA A 14 2.65 28.48 23.94
N ALA A 15 1.84 29.54 23.99
CA ALA A 15 0.57 29.76 23.30
C ALA A 15 -0.55 28.70 23.45
N GLY A 16 -1.60 29.14 24.16
CA GLY A 16 -2.82 28.39 24.42
C GLY A 16 -3.58 27.94 23.17
N ALA A 17 -4.05 26.70 23.25
CA ALA A 17 -5.30 26.26 22.66
C ALA A 17 -6.12 25.63 23.78
N PRO A 18 -7.39 26.01 24.01
CA PRO A 18 -8.18 25.38 25.05
C PRO A 18 -8.44 23.94 24.63
N ALA A 19 -8.11 23.00 25.53
CA ALA A 19 -8.42 21.59 25.38
C ALA A 19 -9.88 21.45 24.94
N ALA A 20 -10.10 20.79 23.80
CA ALA A 20 -11.41 20.52 23.25
C ALA A 20 -12.33 20.02 24.37
N LYS A 21 -13.33 20.84 24.72
CA LYS A 21 -14.37 20.46 25.68
C LYS A 21 -14.90 19.12 25.21
N LYS A 22 -14.67 18.08 26.01
CA LYS A 22 -15.26 16.76 25.79
C LYS A 22 -16.72 17.00 25.45
N ILE A 23 -17.13 16.63 24.25
CA ILE A 23 -18.51 16.71 23.81
C ILE A 23 -19.27 15.81 24.78
N ALA A 24 -19.86 16.43 25.80
CA ALA A 24 -20.78 15.78 26.68
C ALA A 24 -21.97 15.45 25.79
N VAL A 25 -22.08 14.17 25.44
CA VAL A 25 -23.28 13.59 24.83
C VAL A 25 -24.45 14.15 25.64
N PRO A 26 -25.40 14.89 25.03
CA PRO A 26 -26.52 15.43 25.76
C PRO A 26 -27.36 14.23 26.19
N TYR A 27 -27.19 13.83 27.45
CA TYR A 27 -28.07 12.85 28.07
C TYR A 27 -29.36 13.59 28.40
N ASP A 28 -30.46 13.18 27.79
CA ASP A 28 -31.79 13.59 28.24
C ASP A 28 -31.95 13.12 29.68
N SER A 29 -31.93 14.08 30.61
CA SER A 29 -32.16 13.82 32.02
C SER A 29 -33.62 13.39 32.23
N LEU A 30 -33.84 12.10 32.46
CA LEU A 30 -35.15 11.56 32.80
C LEU A 30 -35.49 11.94 34.24
N GLN A 31 -36.56 12.70 34.43
CA GLN A 31 -37.06 13.06 35.75
C GLN A 31 -37.70 11.84 36.40
N LEU A 32 -37.09 11.32 37.47
CA LEU A 32 -37.78 10.38 38.36
C LEU A 32 -38.90 11.16 39.06
N GLY A 33 -40.15 10.86 38.71
CA GLY A 33 -41.31 11.36 39.45
C GLY A 33 -41.30 10.89 40.91
N LYS A 34 -42.27 11.36 41.71
CA LYS A 34 -42.39 11.03 43.15
C LYS A 34 -42.20 9.52 43.42
N ILE A 35 -41.49 9.23 44.50
CA ILE A 35 -41.12 7.88 44.94
C ILE A 35 -41.81 7.65 46.28
N TYR A 36 -42.54 6.55 46.41
CA TYR A 36 -43.35 6.25 47.58
C TYR A 36 -42.81 5.05 48.39
N SER A 37 -41.84 4.30 47.86
CA SER A 37 -41.13 3.25 48.60
C SER A 37 -39.70 3.03 48.09
N LEU A 38 -38.87 2.38 48.90
CA LEU A 38 -37.52 1.98 48.50
C LEU A 38 -37.54 0.99 47.32
N GLU A 39 -38.53 0.09 47.31
CA GLU A 39 -38.75 -0.88 46.23
C GLU A 39 -39.10 -0.18 44.89
N GLU A 40 -39.92 0.87 44.94
CA GLU A 40 -40.25 1.67 43.74
C GLU A 40 -39.03 2.41 43.20
N LEU A 41 -38.18 2.95 44.09
CA LEU A 41 -36.92 3.57 43.70
C LEU A 41 -36.00 2.56 43.02
N ASP A 42 -35.83 1.38 43.62
CA ASP A 42 -34.91 0.36 43.12
C ASP A 42 -35.35 -0.15 41.73
N LEU A 43 -36.67 -0.35 41.55
CA LEU A 43 -37.24 -0.68 40.25
C LEU A 43 -36.96 0.41 39.20
N LYS A 44 -37.15 1.70 39.54
CA LYS A 44 -36.86 2.83 38.64
C LYS A 44 -35.37 2.91 38.30
N VAL A 45 -34.48 2.65 39.24
CA VAL A 45 -33.03 2.59 39.02
C VAL A 45 -32.69 1.46 38.04
N LEU A 46 -33.27 0.27 38.23
CA LEU A 46 -33.06 -0.87 37.35
C LEU A 46 -33.47 -0.55 35.91
N VAL A 47 -34.67 0.03 35.72
CA VAL A 47 -35.17 0.45 34.41
C VAL A 47 -34.24 1.47 33.76
N PHE A 48 -33.77 2.47 34.51
CA PHE A 48 -32.84 3.48 34.01
C PHE A 48 -31.51 2.86 33.56
N GLN A 49 -30.93 1.98 34.38
CA GLN A 49 -29.70 1.28 34.04
C GLN A 49 -29.87 0.41 32.79
N ASN A 50 -30.99 -0.29 32.66
CA ASN A 50 -31.30 -1.14 31.51
C ASN A 50 -31.44 -0.31 30.23
N ARG A 51 -32.14 0.83 30.29
CA ARG A 51 -32.23 1.78 29.17
C ARG A 51 -30.86 2.31 28.75
N LYS A 52 -30.01 2.70 29.71
CA LYS A 52 -28.65 3.17 29.43
C LYS A 52 -27.76 2.08 28.81
N LEU A 53 -27.94 0.83 29.23
CA LEU A 53 -27.27 -0.32 28.62
C LEU A 53 -27.74 -0.53 27.18
N ALA A 54 -29.06 -0.47 26.93
CA ALA A 54 -29.62 -0.59 25.59
C ALA A 54 -29.09 0.51 24.64
N GLU A 55 -29.02 1.76 25.11
CA GLU A 55 -28.44 2.87 24.34
C GLU A 55 -26.96 2.63 24.00
N ARG A 56 -26.14 2.12 24.94
CA ARG A 56 -24.74 1.76 24.66
C ARG A 56 -24.62 0.61 23.66
N ILE A 57 -25.51 -0.39 23.75
CA ILE A 57 -25.53 -1.51 22.80
C ILE A 57 -25.85 -0.99 21.40
N GLU A 58 -26.84 -0.10 21.28
CA GLU A 58 -27.22 0.49 19.99
C GLU A 58 -26.10 1.33 19.38
N GLN A 59 -25.39 2.12 20.18
CA GLN A 59 -24.21 2.86 19.74
C GLN A 59 -23.10 1.92 19.25
N ARG A 60 -22.83 0.83 19.99
CA ARG A 60 -21.83 -0.16 19.58
C ARG A 60 -22.23 -0.86 18.28
N LYS A 61 -23.50 -1.21 18.10
CA LYS A 61 -24.02 -1.80 16.87
C LYS A 61 -23.82 -0.87 15.68
N LYS A 62 -24.14 0.42 15.82
CA LYS A 62 -23.90 1.42 14.76
C LYS A 62 -22.43 1.49 14.38
N ALA A 63 -21.53 1.58 15.37
CA ALA A 63 -20.10 1.58 15.11
C ALA A 63 -19.63 0.29 14.42
N GLU A 64 -20.14 -0.87 14.85
CA GLU A 64 -19.85 -2.16 14.22
C GLU A 64 -20.32 -2.19 12.75
N THR A 65 -21.51 -1.69 12.45
CA THR A 65 -22.00 -1.63 11.05
C THR A 65 -21.16 -0.72 10.17
N GLU A 66 -20.68 0.41 10.71
CA GLU A 66 -19.81 1.33 9.99
C GLU A 66 -18.44 0.70 9.72
N LEU A 67 -17.84 0.03 10.71
CA LEU A 67 -16.59 -0.70 10.55
C LEU A 67 -16.72 -1.84 9.54
N LYS A 68 -17.81 -2.61 9.58
CA LYS A 68 -18.08 -3.68 8.60
C LYS A 68 -18.17 -3.13 7.18
N LYS A 69 -18.90 -2.02 6.98
CA LYS A 69 -18.97 -1.33 5.68
C LYS A 69 -17.60 -0.83 5.23
N ARG A 70 -16.78 -0.32 6.14
CA ARG A 70 -15.42 0.14 5.82
C ARG A 70 -14.51 -1.00 5.41
N ILE A 71 -14.59 -2.16 6.08
CA ILE A 71 -13.86 -3.38 5.70
C ILE A 71 -14.24 -3.80 4.29
N GLU A 72 -15.53 -3.93 3.99
CA GLU A 72 -16.01 -4.31 2.65
C GLU A 72 -15.52 -3.34 1.56
N GLN A 73 -15.52 -2.03 1.84
CA GLN A 73 -14.98 -1.03 0.92
C GLN A 73 -13.48 -1.22 0.66
N LEU A 74 -12.70 -1.51 1.71
CA LEU A 74 -11.26 -1.74 1.60
C LEU A 74 -10.96 -3.03 0.83
N GLU A 75 -11.71 -4.11 1.08
CA GLU A 75 -11.59 -5.38 0.35
C GLU A 75 -11.92 -5.21 -1.14
N ASN A 76 -12.97 -4.46 -1.47
CA ASN A 76 -13.31 -4.15 -2.86
C ASN A 76 -12.21 -3.36 -3.58
N ARG A 77 -11.62 -2.38 -2.88
CA ARG A 77 -10.48 -1.63 -3.43
C ARG A 77 -9.27 -2.53 -3.62
N GLN A 78 -8.94 -3.38 -2.64
CA GLN A 78 -7.83 -4.33 -2.74
C GLN A 78 -7.97 -5.25 -3.95
N ARG A 79 -9.16 -5.84 -4.17
CA ARG A 79 -9.44 -6.65 -5.37
C ARG A 79 -9.18 -5.91 -6.68
N THR A 80 -9.47 -4.61 -6.71
CA THR A 80 -9.25 -3.76 -7.88
C THR A 80 -7.75 -3.48 -8.07
N ASP A 81 -7.05 -3.12 -7.00
CA ASP A 81 -5.61 -2.87 -7.01
C ASP A 81 -4.84 -4.13 -7.43
N ASP A 82 -5.22 -5.32 -6.95
CA ASP A 82 -4.66 -6.61 -7.35
C ASP A 82 -4.84 -6.88 -8.85
N ALA A 83 -6.02 -6.59 -9.40
CA ALA A 83 -6.29 -6.74 -10.83
C ALA A 83 -5.41 -5.81 -11.68
N VAL A 84 -5.20 -4.56 -11.24
CA VAL A 84 -4.30 -3.61 -11.92
C VAL A 84 -2.85 -4.09 -11.86
N LEU A 85 -2.39 -4.59 -10.72
CA LEU A 85 -1.05 -5.15 -10.57
C LEU A 85 -0.82 -6.34 -11.51
N MET A 86 -1.81 -7.23 -11.66
CA MET A 86 -1.74 -8.34 -12.62
C MET A 86 -1.56 -7.84 -14.06
N ILE A 87 -2.31 -6.80 -14.45
CA ILE A 87 -2.22 -6.21 -15.79
C ILE A 87 -0.82 -5.61 -16.01
N VAL A 88 -0.33 -4.80 -15.08
CA VAL A 88 1.00 -4.18 -15.15
C VAL A 88 2.08 -5.26 -15.27
N ASN A 89 2.03 -6.30 -14.44
CA ASN A 89 3.01 -7.38 -14.48
C ASN A 89 3.01 -8.11 -15.84
N ARG A 90 1.84 -8.36 -16.43
CA ARG A 90 1.73 -8.98 -17.75
C ARG A 90 2.39 -8.13 -18.84
N TYR A 91 2.10 -6.83 -18.88
CA TYR A 91 2.69 -5.93 -19.87
C TYR A 91 4.20 -5.75 -19.64
N TRP A 92 4.65 -5.75 -18.38
CA TRP A 92 6.06 -5.71 -18.07
C TRP A 92 6.79 -6.96 -18.56
N ASN A 93 6.22 -8.16 -18.32
CA ASN A 93 6.75 -9.42 -18.87
C ASN A 93 6.87 -9.36 -20.39
N GLN A 94 5.85 -8.82 -21.07
CA GLN A 94 5.85 -8.68 -22.52
C GLN A 94 6.96 -7.73 -22.99
N LEU A 95 7.16 -6.61 -22.31
CA LEU A 95 8.25 -5.68 -22.62
C LEU A 95 9.62 -6.33 -22.44
N ASP A 96 9.84 -7.04 -21.33
CA ASP A 96 11.10 -7.74 -21.05
C ASP A 96 11.42 -8.75 -22.18
N GLU A 97 10.40 -9.49 -22.62
CA GLU A 97 10.48 -10.46 -23.71
C GLU A 97 10.78 -9.79 -25.06
N ASP A 98 10.06 -8.71 -25.40
CA ASP A 98 10.24 -7.97 -26.65
C ASP A 98 11.67 -7.39 -26.75
N VAL A 99 12.18 -6.82 -25.65
CA VAL A 99 13.57 -6.31 -25.57
C VAL A 99 14.58 -7.44 -25.76
N ARG A 100 14.36 -8.59 -25.13
CA ARG A 100 15.24 -9.75 -25.25
C ARG A 100 15.27 -10.30 -26.67
N VAL A 101 14.12 -10.47 -27.31
CA VAL A 101 14.03 -10.91 -28.72
C VAL A 101 14.72 -9.92 -29.65
N LEU A 102 14.53 -8.62 -29.40
CA LEU A 102 15.15 -7.59 -30.21
C LEU A 102 16.67 -7.61 -30.06
N LEU A 103 17.19 -7.68 -28.83
CA LEU A 103 18.62 -7.87 -28.58
C LEU A 103 19.17 -9.11 -29.28
N GLN A 104 18.50 -10.27 -29.17
CA GLN A 104 18.93 -11.49 -29.84
C GLN A 104 19.03 -11.33 -31.36
N ARG A 105 18.11 -10.56 -31.98
CA ARG A 105 18.16 -10.28 -33.43
C ARG A 105 19.31 -9.35 -33.81
N PHE A 106 19.66 -8.38 -32.97
CA PHE A 106 20.79 -7.49 -33.19
C PHE A 106 22.14 -8.20 -32.91
N ASP A 107 22.19 -9.04 -31.87
CA ASP A 107 23.36 -9.84 -31.47
C ASP A 107 23.54 -11.10 -32.34
N ALA A 108 22.58 -11.46 -33.21
CA ALA A 108 22.72 -12.53 -34.19
C ALA A 108 23.82 -12.27 -35.24
N GLU A 109 24.38 -11.06 -35.31
CA GLU A 109 25.61 -10.79 -36.07
C GLU A 109 26.91 -11.00 -35.24
N THR A 110 26.85 -11.26 -33.91
CA THR A 110 28.05 -11.35 -33.04
C THR A 110 28.04 -12.21 -31.74
N SER A 111 26.99 -12.89 -31.26
CA SER A 111 26.96 -13.34 -29.83
C SER A 111 27.00 -14.84 -29.50
N ASP A 112 27.77 -15.13 -28.44
CA ASP A 112 27.84 -16.35 -27.63
C ASP A 112 26.51 -16.73 -26.93
N GLU A 113 26.27 -18.04 -26.78
CA GLU A 113 24.98 -18.69 -26.50
C GLU A 113 24.57 -18.81 -24.99
N THR A 114 25.19 -18.09 -24.06
CA THR A 114 25.10 -18.48 -22.63
C THR A 114 23.98 -17.85 -21.77
N GLU A 115 23.18 -16.89 -22.25
CA GLU A 115 22.17 -16.21 -21.38
C GLU A 115 20.71 -16.72 -21.51
N THR A 116 20.41 -17.66 -22.40
CA THR A 116 19.02 -17.93 -22.82
C THR A 116 18.19 -18.92 -21.98
N LYS A 117 18.76 -19.59 -20.96
CA LYS A 117 18.09 -20.72 -20.29
C LYS A 117 17.55 -20.47 -18.87
N ASN A 118 17.90 -19.36 -18.21
CA ASN A 118 17.56 -19.17 -16.79
C ASN A 118 16.27 -18.35 -16.54
N GLU A 119 15.76 -17.64 -17.55
CA GLU A 119 14.81 -16.54 -17.31
C GLU A 119 13.33 -16.99 -17.25
N SER A 120 12.94 -18.01 -18.02
CA SER A 120 11.54 -18.44 -18.12
C SER A 120 10.98 -19.09 -16.85
N SER A 121 11.86 -19.68 -16.01
CA SER A 121 11.47 -20.43 -14.81
C SER A 121 11.20 -19.53 -13.60
N GLU A 122 11.84 -18.36 -13.50
CA GLU A 122 11.67 -17.45 -12.36
C GLU A 122 10.36 -16.65 -12.44
N LEU A 123 9.90 -16.34 -13.66
CA LEU A 123 8.75 -15.49 -13.97
C LEU A 123 7.40 -16.03 -13.48
N THR A 124 7.19 -17.35 -13.53
CA THR A 124 5.95 -17.98 -13.04
C THR A 124 5.88 -17.96 -11.51
N SER A 125 7.03 -17.84 -10.82
CA SER A 125 7.09 -17.77 -9.36
C SER A 125 6.80 -16.37 -8.80
N PHE A 126 7.00 -15.31 -9.59
CA PHE A 126 6.87 -13.92 -9.13
C PHE A 126 5.43 -13.57 -8.73
N LEU A 127 4.43 -13.95 -9.53
CA LEU A 127 3.02 -13.66 -9.25
C LEU A 127 2.48 -14.42 -8.03
N THR A 128 2.95 -15.64 -7.80
CA THR A 128 2.58 -16.45 -6.63
C THR A 128 3.20 -15.91 -5.34
N LEU A 129 4.37 -15.27 -5.42
CA LEU A 129 5.06 -14.69 -4.27
C LEU A 129 4.63 -13.26 -3.92
N LEU A 130 3.94 -12.52 -4.81
CA LEU A 130 3.47 -11.15 -4.54
C LEU A 130 2.59 -11.05 -3.29
N SER A 131 1.80 -12.08 -2.99
CA SER A 131 0.98 -12.16 -1.77
C SER A 131 1.80 -12.41 -0.50
N THR A 132 3.05 -12.84 -0.64
CA THR A 132 3.91 -13.26 0.50
C THR A 132 4.95 -12.22 0.88
N TRP A 133 5.23 -11.24 0.02
CA TRP A 133 6.24 -10.22 0.25
C TRP A 133 5.70 -9.03 1.04
N ASP A 134 6.53 -8.50 1.93
CA ASP A 134 6.25 -7.22 2.57
C ASP A 134 6.53 -6.04 1.63
N LYS A 135 6.14 -4.84 2.04
CA LYS A 135 6.27 -3.64 1.19
C LYS A 135 7.72 -3.36 0.77
N GLN A 136 8.68 -3.62 1.66
CA GLN A 136 10.08 -3.31 1.42
C GLN A 136 10.71 -4.33 0.46
N GLU A 137 10.41 -5.62 0.65
CA GLU A 137 10.82 -6.69 -0.25
C GLU A 137 10.23 -6.50 -1.65
N LEU A 138 8.96 -6.10 -1.75
CA LEU A 138 8.31 -5.82 -3.03
C LEU A 138 9.01 -4.67 -3.79
N GLU A 139 9.33 -3.58 -3.08
CA GLU A 139 10.01 -2.42 -3.65
C GLU A 139 11.42 -2.79 -4.16
N GLU A 140 12.17 -3.59 -3.39
CA GLU A 140 13.48 -4.07 -3.79
C GLU A 140 13.40 -4.94 -5.06
N LYS A 141 12.48 -5.92 -5.08
CA LYS A 141 12.32 -6.84 -6.22
C LYS A 141 11.84 -6.14 -7.48
N LEU A 142 10.90 -5.20 -7.35
CA LEU A 142 10.46 -4.38 -8.47
C LEU A 142 11.61 -3.50 -8.98
N GLY A 143 12.39 -2.90 -8.08
CA GLY A 143 13.58 -2.11 -8.42
C GLY A 143 14.64 -2.91 -9.20
N GLN A 144 14.95 -4.13 -8.75
CA GLN A 144 15.86 -5.03 -9.45
C GLN A 144 15.41 -5.31 -10.89
N ARG A 145 14.10 -5.51 -11.07
CA ARG A 145 13.52 -5.80 -12.37
C ARG A 145 13.53 -4.58 -13.31
N VAL A 146 13.23 -3.40 -12.79
CA VAL A 146 13.34 -2.14 -13.54
C VAL A 146 14.77 -1.89 -14.01
N GLU A 147 15.74 -2.10 -13.12
CA GLU A 147 17.16 -1.93 -13.46
C GLU A 147 17.63 -2.95 -14.51
N PHE A 148 17.08 -4.17 -14.50
CA PHE A 148 17.31 -5.14 -15.58
C PHE A 148 16.81 -4.61 -16.93
N SER A 149 15.51 -4.24 -17.03
CA SER A 149 14.93 -3.76 -18.28
C SER A 149 15.67 -2.51 -18.79
N LYS A 150 16.08 -1.60 -17.89
CA LYS A 150 16.90 -0.42 -18.20
C LYS A 150 18.25 -0.76 -18.81
N ARG A 151 18.97 -1.76 -18.27
CA ARG A 151 20.25 -2.22 -18.85
C ARG A 151 20.04 -2.87 -20.21
N ALA A 152 19.00 -3.69 -20.37
CA ALA A 152 18.69 -4.34 -21.64
C ALA A 152 18.38 -3.31 -22.74
N ILE A 153 17.58 -2.28 -22.44
CA ILE A 153 17.32 -1.16 -23.35
C ILE A 153 18.62 -0.40 -23.67
N GLY A 154 19.50 -0.19 -22.67
CA GLY A 154 20.81 0.43 -22.90
C GLY A 154 21.68 -0.36 -23.89
N LYS A 155 21.73 -1.69 -23.78
CA LYS A 155 22.40 -2.56 -24.75
C LYS A 155 21.79 -2.42 -26.15
N LEU A 156 20.46 -2.34 -26.23
CA LEU A 156 19.75 -2.20 -27.50
C LEU A 156 20.08 -0.89 -28.22
N LEU A 157 20.15 0.23 -27.48
CA LEU A 157 20.57 1.52 -28.02
C LEU A 157 22.00 1.46 -28.56
N GLN A 158 22.92 0.81 -27.84
CA GLN A 158 24.29 0.64 -28.33
C GLN A 158 24.35 -0.20 -29.61
N ALA A 159 23.55 -1.26 -29.73
CA ALA A 159 23.46 -2.05 -30.94
C ALA A 159 22.92 -1.22 -32.13
N PHE A 160 21.92 -0.38 -31.87
CA PHE A 160 21.37 0.52 -32.87
C PHE A 160 22.40 1.56 -33.35
N ASP A 161 23.15 2.18 -32.44
CA ASP A 161 24.22 3.13 -32.79
C ASP A 161 25.30 2.49 -33.66
N ARG A 162 25.71 1.25 -33.35
CA ARG A 162 26.68 0.50 -34.17
C ARG A 162 26.15 0.24 -35.58
N MET A 163 24.87 -0.08 -35.71
CA MET A 163 24.23 -0.29 -37.00
C MET A 163 24.18 1.00 -37.82
N LEU A 164 23.80 2.12 -37.20
CA LEU A 164 23.80 3.43 -37.85
C LEU A 164 25.20 3.78 -38.39
N GLN A 165 26.24 3.63 -37.56
CA GLN A 165 27.61 3.86 -37.99
C GLN A 165 28.05 2.95 -39.15
N ARG A 166 27.62 1.67 -39.17
CA ARG A 166 27.90 0.77 -40.29
C ARG A 166 27.19 1.23 -41.56
N ASN A 167 25.93 1.66 -41.46
CA ASN A 167 25.15 2.15 -42.58
C ASN A 167 25.73 3.45 -43.16
N GLU A 168 26.15 4.39 -42.31
CA GLU A 168 26.82 5.62 -42.75
C GLU A 168 28.11 5.32 -43.53
N LYS A 169 28.94 4.40 -43.03
CA LYS A 169 30.15 3.95 -43.73
C LYS A 169 29.85 3.33 -45.08
N LEU A 170 28.82 2.48 -45.17
CA LEU A 170 28.39 1.88 -46.42
C LEU A 170 27.87 2.93 -47.41
N HIS A 171 27.14 3.94 -46.93
CA HIS A 171 26.66 5.04 -47.76
C HIS A 171 27.81 5.81 -48.39
N HIS A 172 28.79 6.24 -47.60
CA HIS A 172 29.98 6.94 -48.10
C HIS A 172 30.75 6.07 -49.11
N ALA A 173 30.91 4.78 -48.84
CA ALA A 173 31.59 3.85 -49.75
C ALA A 173 30.85 3.64 -51.10
N ILE A 174 29.55 3.91 -51.15
CA ILE A 174 28.76 3.88 -52.38
C ILE A 174 28.83 5.22 -53.12
N GLU A 175 28.85 6.34 -52.40
CA GLU A 175 28.94 7.69 -53.00
C GLU A 175 30.34 8.02 -53.55
N ASP A 176 31.41 7.47 -52.96
CA ASP A 176 32.79 7.67 -53.41
C ASP A 176 33.15 6.87 -54.69
N LYS A 177 32.17 6.23 -55.33
CA LYS A 177 32.36 5.28 -56.45
C LYS A 177 31.65 5.73 -57.73
#